data_AF-A0A410DZU0-F1
#
_entry.id   AF-A0A410DZU0-F1
#
_cell.length_a   1.000
_cell.length_b   1.000
_cell.length_c   1.000
_cell.angle_alpha   90.00
_cell.angle_beta   90.00
_cell.angle_gamma   90.00
#
_symmetry.space_group_name_H-M   'P 1'
#
loop_
_entity.id
_entity.type
_entity.pdbx_description
1 polymer ?
#
loop_
_entity_poly.entity_id
_entity_poly.type
_entity_poly.pdbx_seq_one_letter_code
_entity_poly.pdbx_strand_id
1 'polypeptide(L)'
;MAQIIIKPEELQTEITTARGSNDKVKALKYKADKKSIQLTSMDKFLECLEALNSAITSFGNLTEMDLHTLEIVRGNWMKLDEDLATKTFGERVMDSLKK
;
A
#
# COMPACT_ATOMS: atom_id res chain seq x y z
N MET A 1 -4.18 -25.01 -8.79
CA MET A 1 -4.73 -23.85 -8.05
C MET A 1 -3.80 -23.59 -6.87
N ALA A 2 -3.11 -22.45 -6.84
CA ALA A 2 -2.32 -22.07 -5.68
C ALA A 2 -3.27 -21.77 -4.52
N GLN A 3 -3.11 -22.46 -3.39
CA GLN A 3 -3.79 -22.07 -2.16
C GLN A 3 -3.13 -20.77 -1.68
N ILE A 4 -3.83 -19.65 -1.88
CA ILE A 4 -3.42 -18.38 -1.28
C ILE A 4 -3.76 -18.48 0.21
N ILE A 5 -2.78 -18.87 1.02
CA ILE A 5 -2.89 -18.81 2.48
C ILE A 5 -2.38 -17.43 2.89
N ILE A 6 -3.30 -16.54 3.21
CA ILE A 6 -2.93 -15.25 3.82
C ILE A 6 -2.63 -15.51 5.29
N LYS A 7 -1.40 -15.20 5.72
CA LYS A 7 -1.00 -15.23 7.13
C LYS A 7 -1.10 -13.82 7.69
N PRO A 8 -2.10 -13.51 8.54
CA PRO A 8 -2.41 -12.14 8.92
C PRO A 8 -1.26 -11.40 9.62
N GLU A 9 -0.46 -12.08 10.43
CA GLU A 9 0.63 -11.48 11.21
C GLU A 9 1.87 -11.17 10.34
N GLU A 10 2.21 -12.09 9.42
CA GLU A 10 3.28 -11.87 8.45
C GLU A 10 2.91 -10.70 7.52
N LEU A 11 1.67 -10.67 7.01
CA LEU A 11 1.16 -9.59 6.18
C LEU A 11 1.15 -8.24 6.92
N GLN A 12 0.77 -8.21 8.20
CA GLN A 12 0.81 -6.96 8.98
C GLN A 12 2.23 -6.42 9.15
N THR A 13 3.21 -7.32 9.32
CA THR A 13 4.62 -6.95 9.40
C THR A 13 5.10 -6.34 8.09
N GLU A 14 4.78 -6.98 6.96
CA GLU A 14 5.10 -6.46 5.62
C GLU A 14 4.47 -5.09 5.35
N ILE A 15 3.17 -4.92 5.68
CA ILE A 15 2.48 -3.62 5.56
C ILE A 15 3.20 -2.55 6.38
N THR A 16 3.60 -2.87 7.62
CA THR A 16 4.27 -1.91 8.52
C THR A 16 5.65 -1.52 7.97
N THR A 17 6.44 -2.49 7.50
CA THR A 17 7.74 -2.24 6.88
C THR A 17 7.62 -1.44 5.59
N ALA A 18 6.63 -1.75 4.75
CA ALA A 18 6.37 -1.04 3.52
C ALA A 18 5.92 0.40 3.77
N ARG A 19 5.05 0.63 4.77
CA ARG A 19 4.65 1.98 5.20
C ARG A 19 5.85 2.81 5.66
N GLY A 20 6.73 2.23 6.50
CA GLY A 20 7.96 2.90 6.92
C GLY A 20 8.92 3.23 5.76
N SER A 21 8.92 2.41 4.70
CA SER A 21 9.68 2.68 3.47
C SER A 21 9.02 3.78 2.63
N ASN A 22 7.69 3.76 2.52
CA ASN A 22 6.90 4.78 1.83
C ASN A 22 7.10 6.17 2.46
N ASP A 23 7.12 6.25 3.79
CA ASP A 23 7.36 7.51 4.51
C ASP A 23 8.74 8.10 4.19
N LYS A 24 9.77 7.25 4.06
CA LYS A 24 11.10 7.69 3.62
C LYS A 24 11.09 8.23 2.20
N VAL A 25 10.33 7.59 1.29
CA VAL A 25 10.19 8.04 -0.10
C VAL A 25 9.46 9.38 -0.17
N LYS A 26 8.34 9.54 0.54
CA LYS A 26 7.61 10.82 0.62
C LYS A 26 8.44 11.96 1.20
N ALA A 27 9.41 11.64 2.07
CA ALA A 27 10.32 12.62 2.64
C ALA A 27 11.44 13.07 1.67
N LEU A 28 11.66 12.38 0.54
CA LEU A 28 12.64 12.78 -0.46
C LEU A 28 12.20 14.09 -1.11
N LYS A 29 13.04 15.12 -0.95
CA LYS A 29 12.84 16.42 -1.59
C LYS A 29 14.13 16.90 -2.21
N TYR A 30 14.12 17.04 -3.52
CA TYR A 30 15.24 17.60 -4.26
C TYR A 30 15.06 19.11 -4.36
N LYS A 31 16.18 19.84 -4.33
CA LYS A 31 16.24 21.29 -4.52
C LYS A 31 17.49 21.61 -5.33
N ALA A 32 17.39 22.61 -6.19
CA ALA A 32 18.53 23.20 -6.85
C ALA A 32 18.55 24.70 -6.59
N ASP A 33 19.74 25.23 -6.37
CA ASP A 33 19.92 26.64 -6.06
C ASP A 33 20.26 27.41 -7.33
N LYS A 34 19.36 28.31 -7.73
CA LYS A 34 19.62 29.23 -8.83
C LYS A 34 20.49 30.33 -8.25
N LYS A 35 21.82 30.18 -8.37
CA LYS A 35 22.75 31.32 -8.19
C LYS A 35 22.32 32.47 -9.12
N SER A 36 23.01 33.62 -9.07
CA SER A 36 22.77 34.82 -9.90
C SER A 36 22.95 34.61 -11.43
N ILE A 37 22.87 33.37 -11.91
CA ILE A 37 22.93 32.93 -13.30
C ILE A 37 21.49 32.80 -13.83
N GLN A 38 21.12 33.70 -14.75
CA GLN A 38 19.87 33.62 -15.49
C GLN A 38 20.10 32.88 -16.81
N LEU A 39 19.87 31.57 -16.80
CA LEU A 39 19.88 30.72 -18.00
C LEU A 39 18.55 30.01 -18.12
N THR A 40 17.93 30.05 -19.31
CA THR A 40 16.67 29.35 -19.60
C THR A 40 16.77 27.83 -19.40
N SER A 41 17.97 27.25 -19.59
CA SER A 41 18.21 25.84 -19.28
C SER A 41 18.08 25.53 -17.79
N MET A 42 18.46 26.46 -16.91
CA MET A 42 18.31 26.32 -15.46
C MET A 42 16.84 26.41 -15.06
N ASP A 43 16.06 27.27 -15.72
CA ASP A 43 14.61 27.36 -15.49
C ASP A 43 13.90 26.05 -15.84
N LYS A 44 14.18 25.48 -17.02
CA LYS A 44 13.67 24.15 -17.41
C LYS A 44 14.09 23.04 -16.46
N PHE A 45 15.32 23.11 -15.94
CA PHE A 45 15.79 22.12 -14.96
C PHE A 45 15.01 22.21 -13.65
N LEU A 46 14.70 23.42 -13.17
CA LEU A 46 13.89 23.63 -11.98
C LEU A 46 12.45 23.13 -12.17
N GLU A 47 11.84 23.38 -13.33
CA GLU A 47 10.52 22.83 -13.67
C GLU A 47 10.51 21.29 -13.63
N CYS A 48 11.52 20.64 -14.22
CA CYS A 48 11.68 19.18 -14.15
C CYS A 48 11.86 18.69 -12.71
N LEU A 49 12.58 19.43 -11.88
CA LEU A 49 12.82 19.09 -10.48
C LEU A 49 11.55 19.25 -9.63
N GLU A 50 10.73 20.26 -9.91
CA GLU A 50 9.39 20.41 -9.32
C GLU A 50 8.46 19.27 -9.74
N ALA A 51 8.44 18.92 -11.03
CA ALA A 51 7.68 17.79 -11.55
C ALA A 51 8.12 16.46 -10.89
N LEU A 52 9.42 16.25 -10.70
CA LEU A 52 9.96 15.07 -10.02
C LEU A 52 9.50 15.01 -8.56
N ASN A 53 9.60 16.10 -7.81
CA ASN A 53 9.13 16.16 -6.42
C ASN A 53 7.62 15.87 -6.32
N SER A 54 6.84 16.39 -7.27
CA SER A 54 5.40 16.10 -7.36
C SER A 54 5.13 14.63 -7.67
N ALA A 55 5.89 14.02 -8.58
CA ALA A 55 5.79 12.62 -8.92
C ALA A 55 6.11 11.70 -7.74
N ILE A 56 7.17 12.02 -6.96
CA ILE A 56 7.53 11.28 -5.74
C ILE A 56 6.39 11.33 -4.72
N THR A 57 5.80 12.51 -4.52
CA THR A 57 4.66 12.69 -3.60
C THR A 57 3.45 11.86 -4.06
N SER A 58 3.14 11.91 -5.36
CA SER A 58 2.01 11.18 -5.93
C SER A 58 2.20 9.65 -5.82
N PHE A 59 3.40 9.16 -6.11
CA PHE A 59 3.75 7.76 -5.93
C PHE A 59 3.60 7.31 -4.47
N GLY A 60 4.06 8.13 -3.52
CA GLY A 60 3.91 7.82 -2.10
C GLY A 60 2.46 7.78 -1.64
N ASN A 61 1.60 8.64 -2.18
CA ASN A 61 0.16 8.61 -1.88
C ASN A 61 -0.53 7.37 -2.46
N LEU A 62 -0.20 6.98 -3.70
CA LEU A 62 -0.71 5.74 -4.30
C LEU A 62 -0.30 4.52 -3.48
N THR A 63 0.95 4.47 -3.06
CA THR A 63 1.46 3.37 -2.20
C THR A 63 0.71 3.32 -0.87
N GLU A 64 0.35 4.47 -0.27
CA GLU A 64 -0.44 4.48 0.97
C GLU A 64 -1.86 3.91 0.76
N MET A 65 -2.48 4.21 -0.38
CA MET A 65 -3.79 3.64 -0.75
C MET A 65 -3.72 2.12 -0.91
N ASP A 66 -2.66 1.61 -1.55
CA ASP A 66 -2.43 0.18 -1.71
C ASP A 66 -2.23 -0.51 -0.35
N LEU A 67 -1.43 0.09 0.54
CA LEU A 67 -1.20 -0.42 1.89
C LEU A 67 -2.50 -0.46 2.71
N HIS A 68 -3.33 0.57 2.61
CA HIS A 68 -4.63 0.57 3.27
C HIS A 68 -5.56 -0.52 2.70
N THR A 69 -5.53 -0.74 1.39
CA THR A 69 -6.28 -1.83 0.75
C THR A 69 -5.82 -3.20 1.27
N LEU A 70 -4.52 -3.40 1.47
CA LEU A 70 -3.99 -4.62 2.06
C LEU A 70 -4.44 -4.85 3.50
N GLU A 71 -4.57 -3.78 4.31
CA GLU A 71 -5.14 -3.88 5.66
C GLU A 71 -6.60 -4.32 5.64
N ILE A 72 -7.39 -3.82 4.69
CA ILE A 72 -8.78 -4.25 4.48
C ILE A 72 -8.83 -5.73 4.09
N VAL A 73 -7.98 -6.17 3.15
CA VAL A 73 -7.88 -7.57 2.74
C VAL A 73 -7.53 -8.47 3.93
N ARG A 74 -6.55 -8.08 4.75
CA ARG A 74 -6.19 -8.78 5.99
C ARG A 74 -7.39 -8.91 6.92
N GLY A 75 -8.10 -7.82 7.19
CA GLY A 75 -9.26 -7.81 8.07
C GLY A 75 -10.40 -8.69 7.57
N ASN A 76 -10.68 -8.65 6.27
CA ASN A 76 -11.71 -9.51 5.65
C ASN A 76 -11.32 -10.99 5.71
N TRP A 77 -10.04 -11.31 5.54
CA TRP A 77 -9.54 -12.68 5.67
C TRP A 77 -9.71 -13.22 7.09
N MET A 78 -9.36 -12.43 8.12
CA MET A 78 -9.55 -12.82 9.52
C MET A 78 -11.02 -13.05 9.86
N LYS A 79 -11.93 -12.19 9.38
CA LYS A 79 -13.38 -12.37 9.55
C LYS A 79 -13.88 -13.65 8.90
N LEU A 80 -13.44 -13.93 7.67
CA LEU A 80 -13.80 -15.15 6.97
C LEU A 80 -13.32 -16.40 7.74
N ASP A 81 -12.10 -16.35 8.29
CA ASP A 81 -11.55 -17.45 9.09
C ASP A 81 -12.35 -17.67 10.39
N GLU A 82 -12.74 -16.58 11.06
CA GLU A 82 -13.61 -16.61 12.24
C GLU A 82 -15.02 -17.17 11.91
N ASP A 83 -15.65 -16.70 10.83
CA ASP A 83 -16.94 -17.20 10.35
C ASP A 83 -16.89 -18.70 10.02
N LEU A 84 -15.77 -19.17 9.46
CA LEU A 84 -15.56 -20.58 9.22
C LEU A 84 -15.37 -21.34 10.52
N ALA A 85 -14.54 -20.84 11.45
CA ALA A 85 -14.28 -21.49 12.74
C ALA A 85 -15.53 -21.61 13.63
N THR A 86 -16.43 -20.63 13.56
CA THR A 86 -17.68 -20.59 14.35
C THR A 86 -18.78 -21.50 13.81
N LYS A 87 -18.77 -21.84 12.51
CA LYS A 87 -19.68 -22.84 11.93
C LYS A 87 -19.31 -24.25 12.38
N THR A 88 -20.08 -24.80 13.31
CA THR A 88 -19.96 -26.21 13.73
C THR A 88 -20.32 -27.17 12.59
N PHE A 89 -19.76 -28.39 12.63
CA PHE A 89 -19.97 -29.45 11.62
C PHE A 89 -21.46 -29.65 11.23
N GLY A 90 -22.38 -29.47 12.17
CA GLY A 90 -23.83 -29.61 11.95
C GLY A 90 -24.44 -28.55 11.02
N GLU A 91 -23.99 -27.30 11.10
CA GLU A 91 -24.48 -26.21 10.23
C GLU A 91 -23.93 -26.36 8.81
N ARG A 92 -22.67 -26.80 8.66
CA ARG A 92 -22.06 -27.04 7.34
C ARG A 92 -22.73 -28.20 6.59
N VAL A 93 -23.21 -29.22 7.29
CA VAL A 93 -23.95 -30.36 6.70
C VAL A 93 -25.40 -29.97 6.37
N MET A 94 -26.04 -29.15 7.22
CA MET A 94 -27.42 -28.71 6.98
C MET A 94 -27.52 -27.70 5.81
N ASP A 95 -26.49 -26.87 5.60
CA ASP A 95 -26.40 -25.97 4.43
C ASP A 95 -26.12 -26.72 3.11
N SER A 96 -25.39 -27.84 3.12
CA SER A 96 -25.15 -28.63 1.90
C SER A 96 -26.38 -29.42 1.45
N LEU A 97 -27.28 -29.75 2.37
CA LEU A 97 -28.55 -30.43 2.12
C LEU A 97 -29.67 -29.49 1.65
N LYS A 98 -29.52 -28.18 1.84
CA LYS A 98 -30.48 -27.15 1.37
C LYS A 98 -30.20 -26.64 -0.04
N LYS A 99 -29.14 -27.12 -0.70
CA LYS A 99 -28.74 -26.75 -2.05
C LYS A 99 -29.10 -27.86 -3.04
#